data_AF-A0A926HSJ0-F1
#
_entry.id   AF-A0A926HSJ0-F1
#
_cell.length_a   1.000
_cell.length_b   1.000
_cell.length_c   1.000
_cell.angle_alpha   90.00
_cell.angle_beta   90.00
_cell.angle_gamma   90.00
#
_symmetry.space_group_name_H-M   'P 1'
#
loop_
_entity.id
_entity.type
_entity.pdbx_description
1 polymer ?
#
loop_
_entity_poly.entity_id
_entity_poly.type
_entity_poly.pdbx_seq_one_letter_code
_entity_poly.pdbx_strand_id
1 'polypeptide(L)'
;MKQTATRVLCACLAAVLLCLTAAGCTSAEKKQEAAYCAQVSTAITDTEAYLQEILSMADSMIGKTSVVLSDNANAEGLEVIEEYAELCRSNGESLEERTGAIRKISQELARCEVPKTERAQAVSEAQTAYFEEVFSVLDGIGETLAFYVAQYDASMPLFDAMTTEASDRQSYLSAVYDAALTVSESYAALELPSYLTTLWPRYNDSCFSVFLKYMESEYAGIGQNDVLRLYSASQLIQRMSIVSLQYDEKTFSLMERAYTHGADLISENLLVFGQEIRSACEGGALPQEGYLAQPEVMFRDYTMASEIYPNLYPSMDSIVNLLLYTDKGMRQVFVTAEVAGFTQKYEQKLTLTPEMTYLMIKPPVLSEMPDLSTTKDTQLTLTITDAATGEVLEQESQTVKLYSVYDYKTYSDEFGVIQNDNVLAWLTPESDGVLAVRRNAVEWLEQTQGREYGILPGYQYAYGFGEGEESAVTYYEVAALQSAISNMGVRYNMGAYSLNATQRVLMPDAVLASKSGICIETAVLMASALQSADMHAMIVFTPGHAQVAVETWQNSGQYFLIETTLLPFEATKEKLNTLITQLDSQGWADYLAQNEQRAQESGGMVYIVDCDLLTTLGIQGLNY
;
A
#
# COMPACT_ATOMS: atom_id res chain seq x y z
N MET A 1 -75.03 -63.16 -27.58
CA MET A 1 -73.85 -63.31 -28.48
C MET A 1 -72.72 -63.85 -27.62
N LYS A 2 -72.54 -65.19 -27.59
CA LYS A 2 -71.50 -65.93 -28.36
C LYS A 2 -70.10 -65.37 -28.04
N GLN A 3 -69.37 -66.06 -27.15
CA GLN A 3 -68.27 -66.99 -27.50
C GLN A 3 -67.08 -66.20 -28.08
N THR A 4 -65.93 -66.12 -27.42
CA THR A 4 -65.03 -67.26 -27.10
C THR A 4 -64.11 -66.85 -25.94
N ALA A 5 -64.12 -67.54 -24.79
CA ALA A 5 -63.44 -68.83 -24.55
C ALA A 5 -61.91 -68.70 -24.66
N THR A 6 -61.19 -68.56 -23.53
CA THR A 6 -60.63 -69.67 -22.74
C THR A 6 -59.40 -70.29 -23.38
N ARG A 7 -58.24 -70.06 -22.73
CA ARG A 7 -57.12 -70.97 -22.51
C ARG A 7 -56.00 -70.13 -21.86
N VAL A 8 -55.48 -70.37 -20.65
CA VAL A 8 -55.49 -71.47 -19.69
C VAL A 8 -55.03 -70.83 -18.37
N LEU A 9 -55.85 -70.80 -17.31
CA LEU A 9 -55.81 -71.79 -16.23
C LEU A 9 -54.41 -71.94 -15.57
N CYS A 10 -54.00 -70.97 -14.76
CA CYS A 10 -53.11 -71.23 -13.63
C CYS A 10 -53.22 -70.11 -12.59
N ALA A 11 -53.58 -70.52 -11.37
CA ALA A 11 -53.36 -69.83 -10.11
C ALA A 11 -54.33 -68.71 -9.68
N CYS A 12 -55.61 -69.08 -9.51
CA CYS A 12 -56.37 -68.66 -8.32
C CYS A 12 -55.85 -69.40 -7.06
N LEU A 13 -54.56 -69.26 -6.76
CA LEU A 13 -53.89 -69.89 -5.62
C LEU A 13 -52.69 -69.03 -5.21
N ALA A 14 -52.98 -67.88 -4.57
CA ALA A 14 -52.16 -67.21 -3.55
C ALA A 14 -52.59 -65.74 -3.33
N ALA A 15 -53.88 -65.49 -3.08
CA ALA A 15 -54.34 -64.24 -2.45
C ALA A 15 -54.11 -64.23 -0.93
N VAL A 16 -53.13 -64.99 -0.41
CA VAL A 16 -52.78 -65.07 1.03
C VAL A 16 -51.25 -65.13 1.26
N LEU A 17 -50.42 -64.83 0.26
CA LEU A 17 -48.95 -64.93 0.41
C LEU A 17 -48.16 -63.84 -0.34
N LEU A 18 -48.59 -62.59 -0.22
CA LEU A 18 -47.83 -61.40 -0.66
C LEU A 18 -47.88 -60.24 0.36
N CYS A 19 -48.05 -60.56 1.65
CA CYS A 19 -47.91 -59.60 2.76
C CYS A 19 -46.57 -59.72 3.53
N LEU A 20 -45.61 -60.54 3.13
CA LEU A 20 -44.35 -60.69 3.85
C LEU A 20 -43.19 -61.03 2.90
N THR A 21 -42.59 -60.00 2.29
CA THR A 21 -41.19 -59.89 1.78
C THR A 21 -41.11 -58.56 1.00
N ALA A 22 -40.77 -57.42 1.61
CA ALA A 22 -39.38 -57.01 1.79
C ALA A 22 -39.20 -56.01 2.94
N ALA A 23 -39.77 -56.29 4.13
CA ALA A 23 -39.19 -55.82 5.37
C ALA A 23 -37.99 -56.72 5.70
N GLY A 24 -36.86 -56.40 5.07
CA GLY A 24 -35.65 -57.20 5.13
C GLY A 24 -34.44 -56.37 4.73
N CYS A 25 -34.26 -55.20 5.35
CA CYS A 25 -32.90 -54.67 5.53
C CYS A 25 -32.11 -55.78 6.22
N THR A 26 -31.14 -56.34 5.50
CA THR A 26 -30.40 -57.49 5.99
C THR A 26 -29.66 -57.07 7.26
N SER A 27 -29.59 -57.96 8.26
CA SER A 27 -28.76 -57.74 9.45
C SER A 27 -27.27 -57.53 9.11
N ALA A 28 -26.86 -57.91 7.89
CA ALA A 28 -25.54 -57.68 7.32
C ALA A 28 -25.33 -56.20 6.91
N GLU A 29 -26.26 -55.58 6.17
CA GLU A 29 -26.16 -54.16 5.77
C GLU A 29 -26.13 -53.22 6.97
N LYS A 30 -26.95 -53.48 8.01
CA LYS A 30 -26.92 -52.70 9.26
C LYS A 30 -25.60 -52.87 10.03
N LYS A 31 -24.99 -54.05 9.99
CA LYS A 31 -23.67 -54.29 10.60
C LYS A 31 -22.56 -53.59 9.82
N GLN A 32 -22.66 -53.57 8.49
CA GLN A 32 -21.70 -52.90 7.61
C GLN A 32 -21.80 -51.38 7.76
N GLU A 33 -23.02 -50.83 7.83
CA GLU A 33 -23.26 -49.41 8.17
C GLU A 33 -22.68 -49.05 9.54
N ALA A 34 -22.97 -49.81 10.59
CA ALA A 34 -22.45 -49.54 11.92
C ALA A 34 -20.91 -49.57 11.97
N ALA A 35 -20.27 -50.49 11.24
CA ALA A 35 -18.81 -50.58 11.15
C ALA A 35 -18.20 -49.38 10.42
N TYR A 36 -18.82 -48.95 9.31
CA TYR A 36 -18.38 -47.76 8.57
C TYR A 36 -18.57 -46.48 9.39
N CYS A 37 -19.74 -46.27 9.99
CA CYS A 37 -19.99 -45.13 10.88
C CYS A 37 -19.02 -45.07 12.06
N ALA A 38 -18.63 -46.22 12.63
CA ALA A 38 -17.62 -46.26 13.68
C ALA A 38 -16.24 -45.79 13.18
N GLN A 39 -15.84 -46.20 11.96
CA GLN A 39 -14.58 -45.73 11.35
C GLN A 39 -14.60 -44.22 11.07
N VAL A 40 -15.72 -43.69 10.54
CA VAL A 40 -15.89 -42.25 10.32
C VAL A 40 -15.81 -41.49 11.65
N SER A 41 -16.51 -41.95 12.69
CA SER A 41 -16.44 -41.29 14.01
C SER A 41 -15.05 -41.30 14.62
N THR A 42 -14.28 -42.38 14.46
CA THR A 42 -12.88 -42.42 14.89
C THR A 42 -12.03 -41.45 14.09
N ALA A 43 -12.13 -41.47 12.76
CA ALA A 43 -11.38 -40.57 11.89
C ALA A 43 -11.62 -39.09 12.21
N ILE A 44 -12.87 -38.70 12.45
CA ILE A 44 -13.21 -37.33 12.85
C ILE A 44 -12.66 -37.01 14.23
N THR A 45 -12.79 -37.91 15.21
CA THR A 45 -12.27 -37.68 16.56
C THR A 45 -10.75 -37.51 16.57
N ASP A 46 -10.03 -38.33 15.78
CA ASP A 46 -8.58 -38.22 15.63
C ASP A 46 -8.19 -36.91 14.92
N THR A 47 -8.98 -36.49 13.92
CA THR A 47 -8.78 -35.20 13.22
C THR A 47 -9.02 -34.01 14.16
N GLU A 48 -10.09 -34.03 14.96
CA GLU A 48 -10.42 -32.98 15.93
C GLU A 48 -9.30 -32.79 16.97
N ALA A 49 -8.62 -33.87 17.37
CA ALA A 49 -7.47 -33.78 18.27
C ALA A 49 -6.32 -32.97 17.65
N TYR A 50 -6.02 -33.19 16.37
CA TYR A 50 -5.03 -32.39 15.64
C TYR A 50 -5.49 -30.94 15.42
N LEU A 51 -6.78 -30.72 15.10
CA LEU A 51 -7.34 -29.39 14.94
C LEU A 51 -7.26 -28.56 16.24
N GLN A 52 -7.47 -29.18 17.40
CA GLN A 52 -7.32 -28.51 18.71
C GLN A 52 -5.87 -28.05 18.97
N GLU A 53 -4.89 -28.84 18.58
CA GLU A 53 -3.48 -28.45 18.69
C GLU A 53 -3.15 -27.27 17.75
N ILE A 54 -3.69 -27.28 16.53
CA ILE A 54 -3.52 -26.20 15.55
C ILE A 54 -4.23 -24.93 16.00
N LEU A 55 -5.44 -25.07 16.59
CA LEU A 55 -6.17 -23.95 17.19
C LEU A 55 -5.31 -23.26 18.27
N SER A 56 -4.73 -24.03 19.19
CA SER A 56 -3.84 -23.48 20.22
C SER A 56 -2.58 -22.83 19.63
N MET A 57 -2.06 -23.33 18.51
CA MET A 57 -0.95 -22.71 17.79
C MET A 57 -1.36 -21.37 17.18
N ALA A 58 -2.50 -21.31 16.48
CA ALA A 58 -3.04 -20.09 15.90
C ALA A 58 -3.29 -19.03 16.98
N ASP A 59 -3.92 -19.41 18.11
CA ASP A 59 -4.13 -18.53 19.27
C ASP A 59 -2.82 -17.95 19.82
N SER A 60 -1.77 -18.79 19.90
CA SER A 60 -0.43 -18.33 20.30
C SER A 60 0.16 -17.35 19.29
N MET A 61 -0.04 -17.58 17.99
CA MET A 61 0.46 -16.70 16.93
C MET A 61 -0.22 -15.34 16.94
N ILE A 62 -1.51 -15.25 17.25
CA ILE A 62 -2.24 -13.97 17.40
C ILE A 62 -1.49 -13.07 18.39
N GLY A 63 -1.27 -13.55 19.62
CA GLY A 63 -0.59 -12.76 20.66
C GLY A 63 0.88 -12.45 20.34
N LYS A 64 1.60 -13.35 19.67
CA LYS A 64 3.02 -13.15 19.30
C LYS A 64 3.19 -12.13 18.18
N THR A 65 2.28 -12.13 17.21
CA THR A 65 2.31 -11.19 16.07
C THR A 65 2.15 -9.75 16.56
N SER A 66 1.25 -9.50 17.52
CA SER A 66 1.06 -8.17 18.09
C SER A 66 2.27 -7.68 18.90
N VAL A 67 3.01 -8.59 19.56
CA VAL A 67 4.23 -8.26 20.33
C VAL A 67 5.39 -7.90 19.41
N VAL A 68 5.59 -8.66 18.34
CA VAL A 68 6.66 -8.36 17.36
C VAL A 68 6.44 -6.99 16.73
N LEU A 69 5.18 -6.63 16.46
CA LEU A 69 4.86 -5.28 15.99
C LEU A 69 5.27 -4.19 16.99
N SER A 70 4.93 -4.36 18.28
CA SER A 70 5.30 -3.37 19.31
C SER A 70 6.81 -3.27 19.51
N ASP A 71 7.52 -4.39 19.45
CA ASP A 71 8.95 -4.47 19.77
C ASP A 71 9.81 -4.03 18.58
N ASN A 72 9.36 -4.32 17.34
CA ASN A 72 9.93 -3.77 16.11
C ASN A 72 9.82 -2.23 16.08
N ALA A 73 8.66 -1.68 16.48
CA ALA A 73 8.47 -0.24 16.59
C ALA A 73 9.37 0.43 17.67
N ASN A 74 9.77 -0.33 18.69
CA ASN A 74 10.63 0.14 19.79
C ASN A 74 12.13 -0.10 19.54
N ALA A 75 12.51 -0.64 18.38
CA ALA A 75 13.89 -0.94 18.00
C ALA A 75 14.64 -1.85 19.00
N GLU A 76 13.95 -2.82 19.63
CA GLU A 76 14.56 -3.80 20.56
C GLU A 76 15.45 -4.87 19.87
N GLY A 77 15.85 -4.64 18.61
CA GLY A 77 16.92 -5.38 17.93
C GLY A 77 16.43 -6.49 16.98
N LEU A 78 17.33 -6.91 16.09
CA LEU A 78 17.11 -7.97 15.08
C LEU A 78 16.72 -9.32 15.71
N GLU A 79 17.05 -9.55 16.98
CA GLU A 79 16.80 -10.78 17.73
C GLU A 79 15.30 -11.11 17.81
N VAL A 80 14.42 -10.12 18.01
CA VAL A 80 12.96 -10.34 18.08
C VAL A 80 12.39 -10.80 16.72
N ILE A 81 12.92 -10.24 15.62
CA ILE A 81 12.51 -10.58 14.26
C ILE A 81 12.95 -12.01 13.92
N GLU A 82 14.18 -12.37 14.30
CA GLU A 82 14.73 -13.72 14.14
C GLU A 82 13.95 -14.75 14.97
N GLU A 83 13.70 -14.49 16.26
CA GLU A 83 12.92 -15.37 17.13
C GLU A 83 11.52 -15.65 16.57
N TYR A 84 10.87 -14.63 16.00
CA TYR A 84 9.54 -14.81 15.40
C TYR A 84 9.61 -15.56 14.06
N ALA A 85 10.67 -15.36 13.26
CA ALA A 85 10.89 -16.15 12.05
C ALA A 85 11.12 -17.64 12.38
N GLU A 86 11.90 -17.93 13.42
CA GLU A 86 12.11 -19.29 13.93
C GLU A 86 10.81 -19.91 14.46
N LEU A 87 9.99 -19.13 15.18
CA LEU A 87 8.67 -19.55 15.64
C LEU A 87 7.75 -19.89 14.47
N CYS A 88 7.70 -19.04 13.44
CA CYS A 88 6.91 -19.29 12.23
C CYS A 88 7.38 -20.57 11.52
N ARG A 89 8.70 -20.78 11.43
CA ARG A 89 9.29 -21.98 10.83
C ARG A 89 8.91 -23.24 11.62
N SER A 90 9.08 -23.22 12.94
CA SER A 90 8.73 -24.35 13.81
C SER A 90 7.23 -24.67 13.76
N ASN A 91 6.38 -23.64 13.79
CA ASN A 91 4.93 -23.81 13.68
C ASN A 91 4.51 -24.31 12.30
N GLY A 92 5.18 -23.87 11.22
CA GLY A 92 4.99 -24.38 9.87
C GLY A 92 5.27 -25.88 9.75
N GLU A 93 6.42 -26.35 10.26
CA GLU A 93 6.77 -27.78 10.29
C GLU A 93 5.75 -28.60 11.10
N SER A 94 5.36 -28.06 12.26
CA SER A 94 4.37 -28.62 13.17
C SER A 94 2.97 -28.73 12.52
N LEU A 95 2.58 -27.74 11.74
CA LEU A 95 1.34 -27.71 10.96
C LEU A 95 1.38 -28.72 9.80
N GLU A 96 2.50 -28.80 9.08
CA GLU A 96 2.67 -29.74 7.96
C GLU A 96 2.60 -31.20 8.45
N GLU A 97 3.23 -31.52 9.59
CA GLU A 97 3.15 -32.85 10.21
C GLU A 97 1.70 -33.26 10.50
N ARG A 98 0.93 -32.37 11.15
CA ARG A 98 -0.47 -32.62 11.50
C ARG A 98 -1.36 -32.70 10.27
N THR A 99 -1.15 -31.82 9.30
CA THR A 99 -1.85 -31.86 8.01
C THR A 99 -1.58 -33.18 7.30
N GLY A 100 -0.34 -33.68 7.35
CA GLY A 100 0.05 -34.99 6.84
C GLY A 100 -0.66 -36.16 7.55
N ALA A 101 -0.79 -36.10 8.88
CA ALA A 101 -1.54 -37.08 9.66
C ALA A 101 -3.03 -37.09 9.31
N ILE A 102 -3.66 -35.92 9.23
CA ILE A 102 -5.07 -35.74 8.82
C ILE A 102 -5.28 -36.25 7.39
N ARG A 103 -4.36 -35.96 6.47
CA ARG A 103 -4.38 -36.46 5.09
C ARG A 103 -4.34 -37.99 5.03
N LYS A 104 -3.55 -38.61 5.91
CA LYS A 104 -3.49 -40.07 6.02
C LYS A 104 -4.81 -40.66 6.51
N ILE A 105 -5.41 -40.06 7.54
CA ILE A 105 -6.74 -40.43 8.06
C ILE A 105 -7.79 -40.34 6.94
N SER A 106 -7.85 -39.21 6.23
CA SER A 106 -8.77 -38.98 5.12
C SER A 106 -8.60 -40.01 3.99
N GLN A 107 -7.36 -40.33 3.61
CA GLN A 107 -7.06 -41.34 2.58
C GLN A 107 -7.42 -42.77 3.00
N GLU A 108 -7.21 -43.13 4.27
CA GLU A 108 -7.61 -44.43 4.81
C GLU A 108 -9.13 -44.57 4.79
N LEU A 109 -9.85 -43.52 5.15
CA LEU A 109 -11.31 -43.47 5.15
C LEU A 109 -11.90 -43.50 3.74
N ALA A 110 -11.27 -42.85 2.77
CA ALA A 110 -11.67 -42.89 1.36
C ALA A 110 -11.52 -44.28 0.71
N ARG A 111 -10.71 -45.18 1.29
CA ARG A 111 -10.56 -46.57 0.83
C ARG A 111 -11.63 -47.51 1.39
N CYS A 112 -12.41 -47.08 2.37
CA CYS A 112 -13.46 -47.90 2.95
C CYS A 112 -14.63 -48.07 1.97
N GLU A 113 -15.19 -49.28 1.89
CA GLU A 113 -16.40 -49.51 1.10
C GLU A 113 -17.59 -48.81 1.76
N VAL A 114 -18.12 -47.79 1.09
CA VAL A 114 -19.32 -47.07 1.53
C VAL A 114 -20.54 -47.98 1.37
N PRO A 115 -21.27 -48.30 2.46
CA PRO A 115 -22.53 -49.04 2.38
C PRO A 115 -23.56 -48.31 1.52
N LYS A 116 -24.40 -49.07 0.79
CA LYS A 116 -25.43 -48.49 -0.11
C LYS A 116 -26.66 -47.91 0.62
N THR A 117 -26.56 -47.70 1.93
CA THR A 117 -27.66 -47.12 2.70
C THR A 117 -27.63 -45.60 2.56
N GLU A 118 -28.81 -44.98 2.50
CA GLU A 118 -28.97 -43.52 2.33
C GLU A 118 -28.19 -42.74 3.39
N ARG A 119 -28.22 -43.23 4.64
CA ARG A 119 -27.46 -42.65 5.76
C ARG A 119 -25.95 -42.74 5.56
N ALA A 120 -25.43 -43.90 5.14
CA ALA A 120 -24.00 -44.06 4.93
C ALA A 120 -23.50 -43.20 3.76
N GLN A 121 -24.32 -43.01 2.72
CA GLN A 121 -24.02 -42.10 1.62
C GLN A 121 -23.99 -40.64 2.09
N ALA A 122 -25.00 -40.19 2.84
CA ALA A 122 -25.05 -38.83 3.37
C ALA A 122 -23.87 -38.53 4.31
N VAL A 123 -23.51 -39.48 5.19
CA VAL A 123 -22.31 -39.38 6.05
C VAL A 123 -21.03 -39.35 5.20
N SER A 124 -20.95 -40.15 4.13
CA SER A 124 -19.81 -40.16 3.22
C SER A 124 -19.62 -38.83 2.47
N GLU A 125 -20.70 -38.17 2.07
CA GLU A 125 -20.63 -36.85 1.42
C GLU A 125 -20.23 -35.77 2.42
N ALA A 126 -20.83 -35.78 3.62
CA ALA A 126 -20.50 -34.82 4.67
C ALA A 126 -19.04 -34.93 5.14
N GLN A 127 -18.50 -36.15 5.31
CA GLN A 127 -17.09 -36.30 5.67
C GLN A 127 -16.14 -35.76 4.59
N THR A 128 -16.50 -35.88 3.31
CA THR A 128 -15.64 -35.43 2.20
C THR A 128 -15.56 -33.92 2.22
N ALA A 129 -16.72 -33.25 2.33
CA ALA A 129 -16.79 -31.81 2.53
C ALA A 129 -16.03 -31.37 3.79
N TYR A 130 -16.15 -32.11 4.90
CA TYR A 130 -15.42 -31.81 6.14
C TYR A 130 -13.89 -31.79 5.92
N PHE A 131 -13.32 -32.81 5.26
CA PHE A 131 -11.89 -32.83 5.00
C PHE A 131 -11.43 -31.78 3.99
N GLU A 132 -12.25 -31.45 2.98
CA GLU A 132 -11.95 -30.37 2.04
C GLU A 132 -11.85 -29.01 2.75
N GLU A 133 -12.82 -28.70 3.62
CA GLU A 133 -12.82 -27.47 4.43
C GLU A 133 -11.65 -27.46 5.43
N VAL A 134 -11.35 -28.60 6.08
CA VAL A 134 -10.17 -28.73 6.95
C VAL A 134 -8.90 -28.35 6.20
N PHE A 135 -8.63 -28.94 5.03
CA PHE A 135 -7.39 -28.63 4.31
C PHE A 135 -7.34 -27.17 3.87
N SER A 136 -8.45 -26.59 3.41
CA SER A 136 -8.50 -25.17 3.04
C SER A 136 -8.11 -24.24 4.20
N VAL A 137 -8.60 -24.51 5.42
CA VAL A 137 -8.26 -23.69 6.60
C VAL A 137 -6.81 -23.86 7.00
N LEU A 138 -6.29 -25.10 6.97
CA LEU A 138 -4.90 -25.37 7.31
C LEU A 138 -3.93 -24.74 6.30
N ASP A 139 -4.27 -24.77 5.01
CA ASP A 139 -3.48 -24.16 3.94
C ASP A 139 -3.39 -22.64 4.16
N GLY A 140 -4.50 -21.94 4.48
CA GLY A 140 -4.48 -20.49 4.75
C GLY A 140 -3.61 -20.07 5.96
N ILE A 141 -3.62 -20.85 7.04
CA ILE A 141 -2.70 -20.65 8.18
C ILE A 141 -1.26 -20.89 7.75
N GLY A 142 -1.03 -21.95 6.96
CA GLY A 142 0.28 -22.32 6.45
C GLY A 142 0.89 -21.27 5.52
N GLU A 143 0.09 -20.68 4.62
CA GLU A 143 0.51 -19.60 3.73
C GLU A 143 1.00 -18.38 4.51
N THR A 144 0.29 -18.01 5.59
CA THR A 144 0.68 -16.88 6.45
C THR A 144 2.04 -17.12 7.13
N LEU A 145 2.25 -18.33 7.66
CA LEU A 145 3.52 -18.73 8.29
C LEU A 145 4.65 -18.77 7.26
N ALA A 146 4.41 -19.38 6.10
CA ALA A 146 5.39 -19.55 5.03
C ALA A 146 5.80 -18.20 4.44
N PHE A 147 4.86 -17.29 4.23
CA PHE A 147 5.12 -15.95 3.75
C PHE A 147 6.13 -15.21 4.63
N TYR A 148 5.93 -15.19 5.95
CA TYR A 148 6.83 -14.47 6.86
C TYR A 148 8.24 -15.07 6.88
N VAL A 149 8.35 -16.40 6.87
CA VAL A 149 9.65 -17.08 6.77
C VAL A 149 10.34 -16.73 5.46
N ALA A 150 9.62 -16.76 4.34
CA ALA A 150 10.18 -16.44 3.03
C ALA A 150 10.61 -14.97 2.92
N GLN A 151 9.82 -14.05 3.49
CA GLN A 151 10.18 -12.64 3.61
C GLN A 151 11.49 -12.46 4.40
N TYR A 152 11.59 -13.09 5.58
CA TYR A 152 12.77 -13.00 6.43
C TYR A 152 14.02 -13.58 5.73
N ASP A 153 13.90 -14.78 5.16
CA ASP A 153 15.02 -15.42 4.47
C ASP A 153 15.49 -14.57 3.27
N ALA A 154 14.56 -13.95 2.55
CA ALA A 154 14.86 -13.06 1.43
C ALA A 154 15.54 -11.75 1.87
N SER A 155 15.37 -11.30 3.12
CA SER A 155 15.97 -10.06 3.62
C SER A 155 17.41 -10.23 4.12
N MET A 156 17.85 -11.47 4.38
CA MET A 156 19.17 -11.78 4.94
C MET A 156 20.35 -11.14 4.18
N PRO A 157 20.40 -11.15 2.83
CA PRO A 157 21.51 -10.53 2.12
C PRO A 157 21.70 -9.03 2.44
N LEU A 158 20.59 -8.32 2.68
CA LEU A 158 20.65 -6.91 3.07
C LEU A 158 21.16 -6.73 4.49
N PHE A 159 20.71 -7.55 5.45
CA PHE A 159 21.24 -7.50 6.83
C PHE A 159 22.74 -7.83 6.88
N ASP A 160 23.17 -8.83 6.13
CA ASP A 160 24.59 -9.18 6.01
C ASP A 160 25.39 -8.00 5.45
N ALA A 161 24.90 -7.36 4.38
CA ALA A 161 25.56 -6.19 3.79
C ALA A 161 25.62 -5.00 4.76
N MET A 162 24.56 -4.76 5.53
CA MET A 162 24.48 -3.65 6.49
C MET A 162 25.39 -3.84 7.72
N THR A 163 25.70 -5.09 8.07
CA THR A 163 26.55 -5.43 9.24
C THR A 163 28.00 -5.70 8.89
N THR A 164 28.31 -5.92 7.61
CA THR A 164 29.68 -6.17 7.13
C THR A 164 30.52 -4.89 7.20
N GLU A 165 31.72 -4.99 7.77
CA GLU A 165 32.68 -3.89 7.77
C GLU A 165 33.16 -3.58 6.34
N ALA A 166 33.06 -2.30 5.93
CA ALA A 166 33.59 -1.80 4.67
C ALA A 166 34.84 -0.94 4.90
N SER A 167 35.67 -0.80 3.86
CA SER A 167 36.89 0.03 3.91
C SER A 167 36.62 1.51 4.09
N ASP A 168 35.51 1.99 3.53
CA ASP A 168 35.09 3.38 3.51
C ASP A 168 33.57 3.47 3.27
N ARG A 169 33.01 4.67 3.46
CA ARG A 169 31.56 4.89 3.36
C ARG A 169 31.02 4.66 1.95
N GLN A 170 31.76 5.00 0.89
CA GLN A 170 31.27 4.81 -0.47
C GLN A 170 31.23 3.33 -0.86
N SER A 171 32.25 2.56 -0.46
CA SER A 171 32.26 1.10 -0.62
C SER A 171 31.13 0.43 0.16
N TYR A 172 30.84 0.89 1.39
CA TYR A 172 29.67 0.45 2.16
C TYR A 172 28.37 0.72 1.41
N LEU A 173 28.19 1.95 0.92
CA LEU A 173 26.96 2.36 0.26
C LEU A 173 26.69 1.55 -1.01
N SER A 174 27.74 1.29 -1.81
CA SER A 174 27.61 0.47 -3.01
C SER A 174 27.23 -0.98 -2.69
N ALA A 175 27.84 -1.60 -1.67
CA ALA A 175 27.54 -2.98 -1.31
C ALA A 175 26.10 -3.15 -0.79
N VAL A 176 25.64 -2.21 0.05
CA VAL A 176 24.27 -2.21 0.57
C VAL A 176 23.25 -1.90 -0.54
N TYR A 177 23.58 -1.05 -1.51
CA TYR A 177 22.72 -0.80 -2.68
C TYR A 177 22.50 -2.07 -3.51
N ASP A 178 23.57 -2.78 -3.85
CA ASP A 178 23.49 -4.02 -4.64
C ASP A 178 22.69 -5.12 -3.90
N ALA A 179 22.89 -5.22 -2.58
CA ALA A 179 22.12 -6.12 -1.73
C ALA A 179 20.64 -5.73 -1.69
N ALA A 180 20.32 -4.44 -1.49
CA ALA A 180 18.95 -3.93 -1.48
C ALA A 180 18.21 -4.19 -2.78
N LEU A 181 18.89 -4.01 -3.93
CA LEU A 181 18.32 -4.31 -5.24
C LEU A 181 17.97 -5.80 -5.35
N THR A 182 18.88 -6.67 -4.93
CA THR A 182 18.68 -8.14 -4.93
C THR A 182 17.51 -8.54 -4.02
N VAL A 183 17.41 -7.93 -2.84
CA VAL A 183 16.28 -8.18 -1.92
C VAL A 183 14.97 -7.68 -2.51
N SER A 184 14.94 -6.50 -3.14
CA SER A 184 13.72 -5.99 -3.79
C SER A 184 13.21 -6.90 -4.90
N GLU A 185 14.12 -7.45 -5.72
CA GLU A 185 13.78 -8.46 -6.73
C GLU A 185 13.25 -9.75 -6.11
N SER A 186 13.85 -10.18 -4.99
CA SER A 186 13.41 -11.37 -4.25
C SER A 186 12.03 -11.17 -3.62
N TYR A 187 11.77 -10.00 -3.05
CA TYR A 187 10.47 -9.63 -2.47
C TYR A 187 9.37 -9.58 -3.53
N ALA A 188 9.67 -9.10 -4.74
CA ALA A 188 8.74 -9.09 -5.86
C ALA A 188 8.39 -10.51 -6.36
N ALA A 189 9.22 -11.50 -6.08
CA ALA A 189 9.04 -12.89 -6.49
C ALA A 189 8.42 -13.81 -5.43
N LEU A 190 8.12 -13.28 -4.23
CA LEU A 190 7.51 -14.06 -3.14
C LEU A 190 6.11 -14.54 -3.53
N GLU A 191 5.77 -15.75 -3.07
CA GLU A 191 4.39 -16.22 -3.07
C GLU A 191 3.62 -15.49 -1.96
N LEU A 192 2.50 -14.84 -2.34
CA LEU A 192 1.76 -13.95 -1.46
C LEU A 192 0.41 -14.56 -1.08
N PRO A 193 0.03 -14.59 0.21
CA PRO A 193 -1.35 -14.81 0.62
C PRO A 193 -2.29 -13.81 -0.07
N SER A 194 -3.51 -14.24 -0.37
CA SER A 194 -4.50 -13.46 -1.13
C SER A 194 -4.70 -12.02 -0.58
N TYR A 195 -4.65 -11.83 0.74
CA TYR A 195 -4.81 -10.53 1.40
C TYR A 195 -3.57 -9.61 1.32
N LEU A 196 -2.40 -10.10 0.91
CA LEU A 196 -1.20 -9.27 0.73
C LEU A 196 -0.95 -8.87 -0.72
N THR A 197 -1.69 -9.44 -1.67
CA THR A 197 -1.49 -9.21 -3.11
C THR A 197 -1.57 -7.74 -3.55
N THR A 198 -2.34 -6.90 -2.85
CA THR A 198 -2.37 -5.44 -3.13
C THR A 198 -1.40 -4.63 -2.29
N LEU A 199 -1.06 -5.10 -1.08
CA LEU A 199 -0.29 -4.36 -0.09
C LEU A 199 1.22 -4.54 -0.32
N TRP A 200 1.66 -5.79 -0.49
CA TRP A 200 3.08 -6.14 -0.56
C TRP A 200 3.83 -5.53 -1.75
N PRO A 201 3.27 -5.50 -2.98
CA PRO A 201 3.94 -4.81 -4.09
C PRO A 201 4.17 -3.33 -3.80
N ARG A 202 3.20 -2.66 -3.16
CA ARG A 202 3.35 -1.24 -2.78
C ARG A 202 4.39 -1.03 -1.70
N TYR A 203 4.49 -1.95 -0.74
CA TYR A 203 5.55 -1.92 0.26
C TYR A 203 6.93 -2.01 -0.41
N ASN A 204 7.12 -2.97 -1.30
CA ASN A 204 8.38 -3.13 -2.02
C ASN A 204 8.71 -1.87 -2.85
N ASP A 205 7.76 -1.39 -3.65
CA ASP A 205 7.95 -0.21 -4.50
C ASP A 205 8.21 1.05 -3.67
N SER A 206 7.47 1.28 -2.58
CA SER A 206 7.57 2.53 -1.80
C SER A 206 8.77 2.55 -0.86
N CYS A 207 9.15 1.41 -0.28
CA CYS A 207 10.26 1.35 0.67
C CYS A 207 11.60 1.19 -0.04
N PHE A 208 11.74 0.24 -0.97
CA PHE A 208 13.02 -0.03 -1.61
C PHE A 208 13.41 1.05 -2.62
N SER A 209 12.47 1.64 -3.37
CA SER A 209 12.82 2.75 -4.28
C SER A 209 13.40 3.95 -3.51
N VAL A 210 12.82 4.27 -2.35
CA VAL A 210 13.31 5.35 -1.47
C VAL A 210 14.63 4.97 -0.84
N PHE A 211 14.80 3.72 -0.40
CA PHE A 211 16.06 3.24 0.15
C PHE A 211 17.20 3.30 -0.87
N LEU A 212 16.98 2.79 -2.08
CA LEU A 212 17.94 2.84 -3.18
C LEU A 212 18.29 4.30 -3.53
N LYS A 213 17.29 5.19 -3.60
CA LYS A 213 17.54 6.62 -3.84
C LYS A 213 18.32 7.28 -2.72
N TYR A 214 18.04 6.94 -1.46
CA TYR A 214 18.82 7.41 -0.32
C TYR A 214 20.30 7.04 -0.48
N MET A 215 20.59 5.78 -0.82
CA MET A 215 21.94 5.29 -1.02
C MET A 215 22.65 6.00 -2.18
N GLU A 216 21.96 6.20 -3.31
CA GLU A 216 22.47 6.97 -4.46
C GLU A 216 22.78 8.43 -4.08
N SER A 217 21.84 9.10 -3.41
CA SER A 217 21.98 10.49 -2.99
C SER A 217 23.10 10.67 -1.99
N GLU A 218 23.26 9.75 -1.02
CA GLU A 218 24.35 9.78 -0.06
C GLU A 218 25.71 9.52 -0.75
N TYR A 219 25.78 8.55 -1.65
CA TYR A 219 27.00 8.23 -2.40
C TYR A 219 27.49 9.43 -3.22
N ALA A 220 26.57 10.02 -4.01
CA ALA A 220 26.85 11.19 -4.83
C ALA A 220 27.18 12.42 -3.96
N GLY A 221 26.45 12.59 -2.85
CA GLY A 221 26.65 13.67 -1.90
C GLY A 221 28.05 13.67 -1.28
N ILE A 222 28.54 12.51 -0.85
CA ILE A 222 29.90 12.34 -0.33
C ILE A 222 30.93 12.64 -1.43
N GLY A 223 30.72 12.11 -2.63
CA GLY A 223 31.67 12.26 -3.74
C GLY A 223 31.86 13.71 -4.20
N GLN A 224 30.81 14.52 -4.13
CA GLN A 224 30.80 15.92 -4.58
C GLN A 224 30.94 16.93 -3.42
N ASN A 225 31.00 16.47 -2.16
CA ASN A 225 30.89 17.31 -0.97
C ASN A 225 29.63 18.19 -0.99
N ASP A 226 28.52 17.62 -1.44
CA ASP A 226 27.24 18.28 -1.62
C ASP A 226 26.43 18.21 -0.32
N VAL A 227 26.43 19.32 0.42
CA VAL A 227 25.77 19.40 1.73
C VAL A 227 24.25 19.33 1.61
N LEU A 228 23.65 19.93 0.58
CA LEU A 228 22.20 19.94 0.44
C LEU A 228 21.67 18.54 0.09
N ARG A 229 22.33 17.84 -0.82
CA ARG A 229 21.97 16.45 -1.17
C ARG A 229 22.12 15.51 0.02
N LEU A 230 23.19 15.64 0.83
CA LEU A 230 23.36 14.85 2.05
C LEU A 230 22.27 15.13 3.09
N TYR A 231 21.86 16.40 3.22
CA TYR A 231 20.77 16.79 4.10
C TYR A 231 19.43 16.20 3.64
N SER A 232 19.13 16.31 2.35
CA SER A 232 17.91 15.73 1.76
C SER A 232 17.91 14.20 1.86
N ALA A 233 19.05 13.53 1.66
CA ALA A 233 19.19 12.09 1.86
C ALA A 233 18.88 11.68 3.31
N SER A 234 19.34 12.45 4.29
CA SER A 234 19.03 12.21 5.71
C SER A 234 17.53 12.35 6.02
N GLN A 235 16.81 13.15 5.23
CA GLN A 235 15.35 13.30 5.36
C GLN A 235 14.59 12.20 4.63
N LEU A 236 15.12 11.69 3.51
CA LEU A 236 14.59 10.52 2.81
C LEU A 236 14.58 9.28 3.71
N ILE A 237 15.67 9.01 4.43
CA ILE A 237 15.73 7.85 5.32
C ILE A 237 14.74 7.97 6.50
N GLN A 238 14.48 9.19 6.98
CA GLN A 238 13.42 9.45 7.98
C GLN A 238 12.01 9.24 7.40
N ARG A 239 11.77 9.64 6.15
CA ARG A 239 10.50 9.35 5.47
C ARG A 239 10.32 7.84 5.31
N MET A 240 11.37 7.14 4.89
CA MET A 240 11.34 5.69 4.68
C MET A 240 10.95 4.93 5.95
N SER A 241 11.46 5.33 7.12
CA SER A 241 11.10 4.65 8.38
C SER A 241 9.61 4.82 8.71
N ILE A 242 9.02 5.97 8.40
CA ILE A 242 7.57 6.22 8.58
C ILE A 242 6.76 5.37 7.59
N VAL A 243 7.17 5.35 6.32
CA VAL A 243 6.51 4.55 5.27
C VAL A 243 6.57 3.06 5.61
N SER A 244 7.75 2.53 5.94
CA SER A 244 7.92 1.13 6.31
C SER A 244 7.03 0.77 7.50
N LEU A 245 7.07 1.55 8.58
CA LEU A 245 6.29 1.27 9.77
C LEU A 245 4.80 1.15 9.47
N GLN A 246 4.25 2.03 8.63
CA GLN A 246 2.83 2.00 8.28
C GLN A 246 2.44 0.73 7.50
N TYR A 247 3.29 0.29 6.57
CA TYR A 247 3.08 -0.97 5.85
C TYR A 247 3.30 -2.20 6.73
N ASP A 248 4.29 -2.15 7.62
CA ASP A 248 4.58 -3.22 8.58
C ASP A 248 3.39 -3.40 9.54
N GLU A 249 2.89 -2.31 10.15
CA GLU A 249 1.69 -2.30 10.98
C GLU A 249 0.49 -2.95 10.27
N LYS A 250 0.27 -2.59 8.99
CA LYS A 250 -0.84 -3.16 8.23
C LYS A 250 -0.64 -4.64 7.89
N THR A 251 0.59 -5.03 7.54
CA THR A 251 0.94 -6.43 7.23
C THR A 251 0.74 -7.31 8.45
N PHE A 252 1.31 -6.94 9.60
CA PHE A 252 1.17 -7.68 10.85
C PHE A 252 -0.30 -7.73 11.32
N SER A 253 -1.06 -6.64 11.19
CA SER A 253 -2.49 -6.62 11.50
C SER A 253 -3.29 -7.61 10.63
N LEU A 254 -2.99 -7.72 9.34
CA LEU A 254 -3.64 -8.67 8.45
C LEU A 254 -3.23 -10.12 8.76
N MET A 255 -1.97 -10.36 9.10
CA MET A 255 -1.50 -11.68 9.55
C MET A 255 -2.19 -12.13 10.85
N GLU A 256 -2.28 -11.24 11.84
CA GLU A 256 -3.01 -11.51 13.10
C GLU A 256 -4.48 -11.87 12.81
N ARG A 257 -5.10 -11.13 11.88
CA ARG A 257 -6.47 -11.38 11.46
C ARG A 257 -6.62 -12.71 10.72
N ALA A 258 -5.63 -13.14 9.93
CA ALA A 258 -5.62 -14.44 9.28
C ALA A 258 -5.55 -15.59 10.30
N TYR A 259 -4.71 -15.47 11.34
CA TYR A 259 -4.67 -16.46 12.42
C TYR A 259 -5.97 -16.51 13.23
N THR A 260 -6.56 -15.34 13.54
CA THR A 260 -7.86 -15.26 14.21
C THR A 260 -8.95 -15.93 13.36
N HIS A 261 -8.98 -15.62 12.06
CA HIS A 261 -9.94 -16.22 11.16
C HIS A 261 -9.80 -17.75 11.08
N GLY A 262 -8.57 -18.27 10.94
CA GLY A 262 -8.32 -19.71 10.96
C GLY A 262 -8.75 -20.37 12.27
N ALA A 263 -8.51 -19.73 13.42
CA ALA A 263 -8.95 -20.20 14.73
C ALA A 263 -10.49 -20.23 14.86
N ASP A 264 -11.17 -19.18 14.39
CA ASP A 264 -12.64 -19.09 14.37
C ASP A 264 -13.24 -20.18 13.47
N LEU A 265 -12.69 -20.39 12.27
CA LEU A 265 -13.14 -21.46 11.37
C LEU A 265 -12.94 -22.85 11.98
N ILE A 266 -11.81 -23.10 12.65
CA ILE A 266 -11.62 -24.38 13.35
C ILE A 266 -12.67 -24.56 14.45
N SER A 267 -12.81 -23.57 15.33
CA SER A 267 -13.57 -23.69 16.56
C SER A 267 -15.09 -23.61 16.36
N GLU A 268 -15.56 -22.68 15.54
CA GLU A 268 -16.99 -22.41 15.32
C GLU A 268 -17.59 -23.23 14.17
N ASN A 269 -16.78 -23.58 13.16
CA ASN A 269 -17.27 -24.31 11.98
C ASN A 269 -16.83 -25.78 12.00
N LEU A 270 -15.54 -26.07 11.91
CA LEU A 270 -15.04 -27.43 11.70
C LEU A 270 -15.36 -28.35 12.87
N LEU A 271 -15.08 -27.94 14.12
CA LEU A 271 -15.40 -28.77 15.29
C LEU A 271 -16.91 -29.01 15.46
N VAL A 272 -17.75 -28.04 15.10
CA VAL A 272 -19.21 -28.21 15.11
C VAL A 272 -19.63 -29.20 14.04
N PHE A 273 -19.11 -29.06 12.81
CA PHE A 273 -19.42 -29.98 11.72
C PHE A 273 -18.98 -31.43 12.03
N GLY A 274 -17.82 -31.61 12.66
CA GLY A 274 -17.36 -32.91 13.16
C GLY A 274 -18.31 -33.54 14.18
N GLN A 275 -18.86 -32.75 15.12
CA GLN A 275 -19.87 -33.21 16.08
C GLN A 275 -21.18 -33.65 15.40
N GLU A 276 -21.62 -32.94 14.37
CA GLU A 276 -22.83 -33.29 13.61
C GLU A 276 -22.66 -34.63 12.90
N ILE A 277 -21.52 -34.86 12.25
CA ILE A 277 -21.24 -36.13 11.56
C ILE A 277 -21.15 -37.29 12.56
N ARG A 278 -20.50 -37.10 13.72
CA ARG A 278 -20.44 -38.13 14.78
C ARG A 278 -21.83 -38.47 15.33
N SER A 279 -22.66 -37.46 15.58
CA SER A 279 -24.05 -37.66 16.01
C SER A 279 -24.87 -38.43 14.97
N ALA A 280 -24.64 -38.13 13.69
CA ALA A 280 -25.22 -38.87 12.57
C ALA A 280 -24.69 -40.31 12.48
N CYS A 281 -23.47 -40.61 12.95
CA CYS A 281 -22.91 -41.96 13.04
C CYS A 281 -23.46 -42.79 14.22
N GLU A 282 -23.86 -42.17 15.33
CA GLU A 282 -24.37 -42.87 16.53
C GLU A 282 -25.83 -43.37 16.43
N GLY A 283 -26.59 -42.85 15.46
CA GLY A 283 -27.97 -43.27 15.21
C GLY A 283 -28.89 -42.14 14.77
N GLY A 284 -28.41 -40.89 14.79
CA GLY A 284 -29.12 -39.73 14.28
C GLY A 284 -29.10 -39.63 12.75
N ALA A 285 -29.93 -38.72 12.22
CA ALA A 285 -29.73 -38.17 10.88
C ALA A 285 -28.82 -36.95 10.97
N LEU A 286 -28.17 -36.57 9.86
CA LEU A 286 -27.51 -35.27 9.78
C LEU A 286 -28.56 -34.16 10.10
N PRO A 287 -28.20 -33.13 10.87
CA PRO A 287 -29.15 -32.09 11.23
C PRO A 287 -29.68 -31.39 9.96
N GLN A 288 -31.00 -31.18 9.89
CA GLN A 288 -31.62 -30.47 8.77
C GLN A 288 -31.20 -28.99 8.72
N GLU A 289 -30.84 -28.41 9.86
CA GLU A 289 -30.31 -27.04 10.01
C GLU A 289 -28.85 -27.07 10.51
N GLY A 290 -28.06 -28.05 10.03
CA GLY A 290 -26.64 -28.20 10.38
C GLY A 290 -25.71 -27.33 9.54
N TYR A 291 -24.40 -27.48 9.75
CA TYR A 291 -23.36 -26.65 9.11
C TYR A 291 -23.52 -26.53 7.59
N LEU A 292 -23.73 -27.65 6.88
CA LEU A 292 -23.90 -27.67 5.43
C LEU A 292 -25.20 -27.00 4.93
N ALA A 293 -26.22 -26.94 5.77
CA ALA A 293 -27.53 -26.37 5.40
C ALA A 293 -27.60 -24.86 5.65
N GLN A 294 -26.75 -24.34 6.54
CA GLN A 294 -26.69 -22.91 6.81
C GLN A 294 -26.06 -22.15 5.64
N PRO A 295 -26.61 -20.97 5.27
CA PRO A 295 -26.00 -20.14 4.23
C PRO A 295 -24.61 -19.68 4.66
N GLU A 296 -23.76 -19.40 3.68
CA GLU A 296 -22.48 -18.73 3.90
C GLU A 296 -22.67 -17.35 4.54
N VAL A 297 -21.79 -17.03 5.49
CA VAL A 297 -21.65 -15.73 6.14
C VAL A 297 -20.53 -14.98 5.45
N MET A 298 -20.83 -13.78 4.96
CA MET A 298 -19.84 -12.86 4.39
C MET A 298 -19.37 -11.88 5.45
N PHE A 299 -18.07 -11.94 5.78
CA PHE A 299 -17.41 -10.98 6.64
C PHE A 299 -16.88 -9.80 5.83
N ARG A 300 -16.93 -8.63 6.44
CA ARG A 300 -16.52 -7.36 5.85
C ARG A 300 -16.00 -6.44 6.93
N ASP A 301 -14.84 -5.86 6.67
CA ASP A 301 -14.27 -4.79 7.49
C ASP A 301 -13.74 -3.71 6.56
N TYR A 302 -14.00 -2.45 6.87
CA TYR A 302 -13.60 -1.34 6.02
C TYR A 302 -13.30 -0.07 6.79
N THR A 303 -12.32 0.68 6.28
CA THR A 303 -12.06 2.06 6.69
C THR A 303 -12.17 2.96 5.46
N MET A 304 -12.65 4.19 5.68
CA MET A 304 -12.90 5.14 4.60
C MET A 304 -12.39 6.53 4.99
N ALA A 305 -11.76 7.21 4.04
CA ALA A 305 -11.17 8.53 4.26
C ALA A 305 -12.24 9.59 4.58
N SER A 306 -12.07 10.30 5.69
CA SER A 306 -12.94 11.39 6.13
C SER A 306 -12.55 12.75 5.54
N GLU A 307 -11.33 12.86 5.00
CA GLU A 307 -10.77 14.07 4.42
C GLU A 307 -10.01 13.76 3.13
N ILE A 308 -10.21 14.58 2.10
CA ILE A 308 -9.50 14.48 0.83
C ILE A 308 -8.89 15.83 0.50
N TYR A 309 -7.58 15.83 0.24
CA TYR A 309 -6.82 16.97 -0.25
C TYR A 309 -6.55 16.74 -1.75
N PRO A 310 -7.23 17.45 -2.66
CA PRO A 310 -7.22 17.09 -4.08
C PRO A 310 -5.83 17.00 -4.70
N ASN A 311 -4.93 17.91 -4.35
CA ASN A 311 -3.58 17.96 -4.92
C ASN A 311 -2.66 16.85 -4.37
N LEU A 312 -2.98 16.27 -3.21
CA LEU A 312 -2.26 15.14 -2.61
C LEU A 312 -2.90 13.80 -2.93
N TYR A 313 -4.13 13.79 -3.48
CA TYR A 313 -4.85 12.58 -3.86
C TYR A 313 -4.03 11.64 -4.76
N PRO A 314 -3.27 12.12 -5.77
CA PRO A 314 -2.45 11.24 -6.59
C PRO A 314 -1.36 10.50 -5.80
N SER A 315 -0.90 11.05 -4.67
CA SER A 315 0.10 10.43 -3.80
C SER A 315 -0.47 9.57 -2.66
N MET A 316 -1.79 9.53 -2.48
CA MET A 316 -2.44 8.60 -1.52
C MET A 316 -2.42 7.17 -2.05
N ASP A 317 -2.37 6.18 -1.18
CA ASP A 317 -2.44 4.77 -1.55
C ASP A 317 -3.87 4.32 -1.86
N SER A 318 -4.82 4.78 -1.05
CA SER A 318 -6.25 4.46 -1.14
C SER A 318 -7.11 5.55 -0.53
N ILE A 319 -8.43 5.43 -0.64
CA ILE A 319 -9.40 6.16 0.20
C ILE A 319 -10.42 5.23 0.85
N VAL A 320 -10.42 3.95 0.46
CA VAL A 320 -11.16 2.87 1.13
C VAL A 320 -10.21 1.69 1.25
N ASN A 321 -10.00 1.21 2.46
CA ASN A 321 -9.34 -0.07 2.72
C ASN A 321 -10.44 -1.07 3.07
N LEU A 322 -10.49 -2.20 2.36
CA LEU A 322 -11.59 -3.16 2.45
C LEU A 322 -11.07 -4.58 2.57
N LEU A 323 -11.48 -5.29 3.62
CA LEU A 323 -11.23 -6.70 3.85
C LEU A 323 -12.53 -7.50 3.68
N LEU A 324 -12.51 -8.55 2.86
CA LEU A 324 -13.66 -9.40 2.54
C LEU A 324 -13.27 -10.88 2.53
N TYR A 325 -14.15 -11.72 3.08
CA TYR A 325 -14.03 -13.19 3.05
C TYR A 325 -15.36 -13.83 3.46
N THR A 326 -15.48 -15.14 3.27
CA THR A 326 -16.62 -15.94 3.74
C THR A 326 -16.21 -16.91 4.84
N ASP A 327 -17.19 -17.46 5.55
CA ASP A 327 -16.96 -18.56 6.51
C ASP A 327 -16.76 -19.92 5.80
N LYS A 328 -17.37 -20.08 4.62
CA LYS A 328 -17.31 -21.25 3.76
C LYS A 328 -17.73 -20.91 2.33
N GLY A 329 -17.56 -21.85 1.41
CA GLY A 329 -18.09 -21.75 0.06
C GLY A 329 -17.49 -20.60 -0.77
N MET A 330 -18.17 -20.23 -1.86
CA MET A 330 -17.69 -19.19 -2.76
C MET A 330 -18.82 -18.25 -3.14
N ARG A 331 -18.54 -16.94 -3.09
CA ARG A 331 -19.51 -15.89 -3.42
C ARG A 331 -18.93 -14.88 -4.40
N GLN A 332 -19.67 -14.58 -5.47
CA GLN A 332 -19.27 -13.50 -6.38
C GLN A 332 -19.92 -12.19 -6.00
N VAL A 333 -19.11 -11.13 -5.88
CA VAL A 333 -19.58 -9.78 -5.52
C VAL A 333 -19.03 -8.74 -6.49
N PHE A 334 -19.75 -7.63 -6.65
CA PHE A 334 -19.22 -6.39 -7.22
C PHE A 334 -19.01 -5.37 -6.11
N VAL A 335 -17.79 -4.89 -5.98
CA VAL A 335 -17.42 -3.79 -5.09
C VAL A 335 -17.35 -2.52 -5.91
N THR A 336 -18.01 -1.47 -5.44
CA THR A 336 -17.94 -0.15 -6.06
C THR A 336 -17.67 0.94 -5.04
N ALA A 337 -16.84 1.91 -5.41
CA ALA A 337 -16.55 3.07 -4.57
C ALA A 337 -16.49 4.34 -5.41
N GLU A 338 -17.03 5.44 -4.89
CA GLU A 338 -16.96 6.75 -5.54
C GLU A 338 -17.02 7.90 -4.53
N VAL A 339 -16.33 9.00 -4.85
CA VAL A 339 -16.48 10.29 -4.19
C VAL A 339 -17.29 11.19 -5.10
N ALA A 340 -18.51 11.51 -4.69
CA ALA A 340 -19.46 12.25 -5.50
C ALA A 340 -18.86 13.58 -6.01
N GLY A 341 -18.84 13.75 -7.32
CA GLY A 341 -18.33 14.95 -7.99
C GLY A 341 -16.81 15.14 -7.92
N PHE A 342 -16.02 14.13 -7.53
CA PHE A 342 -14.56 14.21 -7.54
C PHE A 342 -13.90 13.02 -8.24
N THR A 343 -14.43 11.80 -8.07
CA THR A 343 -13.91 10.61 -8.73
C THR A 343 -14.91 10.01 -9.72
N GLN A 344 -14.38 9.23 -10.66
CA GLN A 344 -15.14 8.23 -11.39
C GLN A 344 -15.53 7.10 -10.43
N LYS A 345 -16.52 6.31 -10.84
CA LYS A 345 -16.93 5.12 -10.11
C LYS A 345 -15.89 4.02 -10.32
N TYR A 346 -15.27 3.58 -9.24
CA TYR A 346 -14.48 2.36 -9.23
C TYR A 346 -15.44 1.16 -9.19
N GLU A 347 -15.16 0.13 -9.99
CA GLU A 347 -15.92 -1.12 -10.00
C GLU A 347 -14.98 -2.31 -10.16
N GLN A 348 -15.06 -3.29 -9.25
CA GLN A 348 -14.30 -4.54 -9.34
C GLN A 348 -15.19 -5.73 -8.99
N LYS A 349 -15.14 -6.77 -9.84
CA LYS A 349 -15.77 -8.06 -9.57
C LYS A 349 -14.79 -8.96 -8.81
N LEU A 350 -15.25 -9.57 -7.72
CA LEU A 350 -14.46 -10.46 -6.88
C LEU A 350 -15.16 -11.82 -6.73
N THR A 351 -14.37 -12.86 -6.55
CA THR A 351 -14.84 -14.16 -6.04
C THR A 351 -14.30 -14.28 -4.63
N LEU A 352 -15.18 -14.18 -3.64
CA LEU A 352 -14.85 -14.37 -2.23
C LEU A 352 -14.86 -15.86 -1.92
N THR A 353 -13.89 -16.28 -1.11
CA THR A 353 -13.75 -17.62 -0.53
C THR A 353 -13.46 -17.44 0.97
N PRO A 354 -13.19 -18.52 1.73
CA PRO A 354 -12.66 -18.41 3.08
C PRO A 354 -11.28 -17.76 3.15
N GLU A 355 -10.56 -17.66 2.03
CA GLU A 355 -9.32 -16.87 2.02
C GLU A 355 -9.63 -15.37 2.11
N MET A 356 -8.93 -14.71 3.02
CA MET A 356 -9.00 -13.26 3.17
C MET A 356 -8.57 -12.54 1.89
N THR A 357 -9.42 -11.61 1.42
CA THR A 357 -9.13 -10.70 0.32
C THR A 357 -9.11 -9.28 0.84
N TYR A 358 -7.98 -8.58 0.71
CA TYR A 358 -7.83 -7.18 1.10
C TYR A 358 -7.64 -6.30 -0.15
N LEU A 359 -8.27 -5.13 -0.15
CA LEU A 359 -8.23 -4.17 -1.25
C LEU A 359 -7.92 -2.78 -0.74
N MET A 360 -7.01 -2.11 -1.43
CA MET A 360 -6.71 -0.68 -1.29
C MET A 360 -7.36 0.06 -2.47
N ILE A 361 -8.55 0.61 -2.25
CA ILE A 361 -9.37 1.18 -3.32
C ILE A 361 -9.08 2.67 -3.46
N LYS A 362 -8.66 3.07 -4.66
CA LYS A 362 -8.42 4.45 -5.07
C LYS A 362 -9.16 4.73 -6.38
N PRO A 363 -10.39 5.28 -6.35
CA PRO A 363 -11.13 5.56 -7.56
C PRO A 363 -10.42 6.62 -8.44
N PRO A 364 -10.31 6.43 -9.77
CA PRO A 364 -9.71 7.43 -10.64
C PRO A 364 -10.45 8.76 -10.54
N VAL A 365 -9.73 9.87 -10.59
CA VAL A 365 -10.37 11.20 -10.58
C VAL A 365 -11.21 11.45 -11.85
N LEU A 366 -12.15 12.40 -11.78
CA LEU A 366 -12.95 12.81 -12.95
C LEU A 366 -12.06 13.40 -14.05
N SER A 367 -12.40 13.12 -15.31
CA SER A 367 -11.72 13.71 -16.48
C SER A 367 -12.03 15.20 -16.64
N GLU A 368 -13.24 15.62 -16.25
CA GLU A 368 -13.66 17.02 -16.18
C GLU A 368 -13.85 17.38 -14.71
N MET A 369 -12.87 18.05 -14.14
CA MET A 369 -12.89 18.42 -12.73
C MET A 369 -13.80 19.62 -12.48
N PRO A 370 -14.60 19.61 -11.41
CA PRO A 370 -15.30 20.82 -10.97
C PRO A 370 -14.30 21.84 -10.41
N ASP A 371 -14.77 23.05 -10.09
CA ASP A 371 -13.97 23.99 -9.30
C ASP A 371 -13.62 23.39 -7.93
N LEU A 372 -12.31 23.30 -7.67
CA LEU A 372 -11.71 22.78 -6.43
C LEU A 372 -11.05 23.89 -5.61
N SER A 373 -11.28 25.16 -5.95
CA SER A 373 -10.67 26.30 -5.25
C SER A 373 -11.21 26.53 -3.83
N THR A 374 -12.32 25.90 -3.46
CA THR A 374 -12.94 26.00 -2.13
C THR A 374 -13.21 24.63 -1.51
N THR A 375 -13.02 24.54 -0.19
CA THR A 375 -13.43 23.38 0.61
C THR A 375 -14.94 23.18 0.54
N LYS A 376 -15.38 21.93 0.39
CA LYS A 376 -16.79 21.53 0.40
C LYS A 376 -16.95 20.13 0.99
N ASP A 377 -18.14 19.86 1.52
CA ASP A 377 -18.51 18.50 1.94
C ASP A 377 -19.06 17.74 0.73
N THR A 378 -18.66 16.47 0.59
CA THR A 378 -19.21 15.54 -0.40
C THR A 378 -19.41 14.16 0.23
N GLN A 379 -19.88 13.17 -0.53
CA GLN A 379 -20.12 11.81 -0.06
C GLN A 379 -19.13 10.83 -0.69
N LEU A 380 -18.51 10.00 0.15
CA LEU A 380 -17.81 8.79 -0.26
C LEU A 380 -18.77 7.62 -0.05
N THR A 381 -19.13 6.93 -1.13
CA THR A 381 -20.04 5.78 -1.09
C THR A 381 -19.27 4.51 -1.42
N LEU A 382 -19.37 3.50 -0.55
CA LEU A 382 -18.94 2.14 -0.77
C LEU A 382 -20.19 1.27 -0.94
N THR A 383 -20.21 0.39 -1.94
CA THR A 383 -21.31 -0.55 -2.15
C THR A 383 -20.76 -1.92 -2.54
N ILE A 384 -21.30 -2.95 -1.90
CA ILE A 384 -21.02 -4.36 -2.20
C ILE A 384 -22.34 -4.98 -2.64
N THR A 385 -22.37 -5.52 -3.86
CA THR A 385 -23.55 -6.16 -4.42
C THR A 385 -23.26 -7.60 -4.79
N ASP A 386 -24.24 -8.48 -4.62
CA ASP A 386 -24.18 -9.86 -5.09
C ASP A 386 -24.17 -9.86 -6.62
N ALA A 387 -23.18 -10.51 -7.22
CA ALA A 387 -22.99 -10.46 -8.67
C ALA A 387 -24.04 -11.26 -9.45
N ALA A 388 -24.72 -12.21 -8.81
CA ALA A 388 -25.73 -13.04 -9.45
C ALA A 388 -27.14 -12.44 -9.31
N THR A 389 -27.49 -11.95 -8.12
CA THR A 389 -28.84 -11.45 -7.84
C THR A 389 -28.97 -9.93 -8.04
N GLY A 390 -27.87 -9.19 -7.98
CA GLY A 390 -27.87 -7.73 -7.93
C GLY A 390 -28.35 -7.15 -6.59
N GLU A 391 -28.49 -8.00 -5.57
CA GLU A 391 -28.86 -7.57 -4.22
C GLU A 391 -27.73 -6.77 -3.59
N VAL A 392 -28.08 -5.66 -2.91
CA VAL A 392 -27.12 -4.86 -2.15
C VAL A 392 -26.84 -5.58 -0.83
N LEU A 393 -25.63 -6.10 -0.69
CA LEU A 393 -25.16 -6.78 0.52
C LEU A 393 -24.70 -5.78 1.58
N GLU A 394 -24.10 -4.67 1.14
CA GLU A 394 -23.65 -3.57 1.97
C GLU A 394 -23.69 -2.28 1.16
N GLN A 395 -24.13 -1.18 1.78
CA GLN A 395 -24.00 0.15 1.22
C GLN A 395 -23.75 1.13 2.36
N GLU A 396 -22.57 1.72 2.36
CA GLU A 396 -22.18 2.74 3.32
C GLU A 396 -21.89 4.05 2.58
N SER A 397 -22.35 5.16 3.15
CA SER A 397 -22.12 6.50 2.60
C SER A 397 -21.72 7.43 3.72
N GLN A 398 -20.47 7.88 3.69
CA GLN A 398 -19.95 8.82 4.67
C GLN A 398 -19.69 10.20 4.08
N THR A 399 -19.93 11.23 4.88
CA THR A 399 -19.58 12.59 4.50
C THR A 399 -18.06 12.75 4.61
N VAL A 400 -17.44 13.15 3.52
CA VAL A 400 -16.01 13.41 3.40
C VAL A 400 -15.80 14.90 3.13
N LYS A 401 -14.86 15.51 3.84
CA LYS A 401 -14.46 16.89 3.57
C LYS A 401 -13.48 16.93 2.42
N LEU A 402 -13.90 17.51 1.29
CA LEU A 402 -13.04 17.77 0.15
C LEU A 402 -12.45 19.17 0.30
N TYR A 403 -11.17 19.22 0.66
CA TYR A 403 -10.44 20.48 0.84
C TYR A 403 -10.18 21.20 -0.49
N SER A 404 -9.74 22.46 -0.41
CA SER A 404 -9.31 23.19 -1.59
C SER A 404 -8.10 22.49 -2.22
N VAL A 405 -7.96 22.58 -3.54
CA VAL A 405 -6.73 22.17 -4.25
C VAL A 405 -5.48 22.88 -3.72
N TYR A 406 -5.67 24.04 -3.07
CA TYR A 406 -4.59 24.82 -2.48
C TYR A 406 -4.29 24.43 -1.02
N ASP A 407 -5.12 23.64 -0.36
CA ASP A 407 -4.89 23.29 1.04
C ASP A 407 -3.82 22.20 1.15
N TYR A 408 -2.87 22.39 2.08
CA TYR A 408 -1.75 21.50 2.33
C TYR A 408 -1.94 20.71 3.62
N LYS A 409 -1.93 19.38 3.54
CA LYS A 409 -1.99 18.47 4.70
C LYS A 409 -0.59 18.28 5.28
N THR A 410 -0.46 18.28 6.61
CA THR A 410 0.84 18.18 7.32
C THR A 410 0.94 16.93 8.21
N TYR A 411 0.05 15.96 8.04
CA TYR A 411 0.03 14.72 8.80
C TYR A 411 -0.26 13.52 7.90
N SER A 412 0.28 12.38 8.28
CA SER A 412 0.02 11.09 7.63
C SER A 412 -1.22 10.43 8.25
N ASP A 413 -1.86 9.54 7.50
CA ASP A 413 -2.92 8.65 7.98
C ASP A 413 -2.82 7.29 7.28
N GLU A 414 -3.72 6.36 7.61
CA GLU A 414 -3.74 5.01 7.04
C GLU A 414 -3.87 4.95 5.51
N PHE A 415 -4.20 6.07 4.85
CA PHE A 415 -4.41 6.19 3.41
C PHE A 415 -3.20 6.74 2.66
N GLY A 416 -2.17 7.20 3.38
CA GLY A 416 -0.88 7.55 2.79
C GLY A 416 0.02 8.42 3.68
N VAL A 417 1.33 8.39 3.37
CA VAL A 417 2.34 9.17 4.08
C VAL A 417 2.51 10.56 3.49
N ILE A 418 2.25 11.57 4.32
CA ILE A 418 2.45 12.98 4.01
C ILE A 418 3.53 13.57 4.92
N GLN A 419 4.56 14.11 4.28
CA GLN A 419 5.70 14.82 4.88
C GLN A 419 5.94 16.12 4.10
N ASN A 420 6.98 16.89 4.45
CA ASN A 420 7.22 18.19 3.82
C ASN A 420 7.66 18.11 2.35
N ASP A 421 8.21 16.98 1.91
CA ASP A 421 8.50 16.71 0.51
C ASP A 421 7.23 16.59 -0.36
N ASN A 422 6.05 16.39 0.22
CA ASN A 422 4.79 16.43 -0.53
C ASN A 422 4.44 17.82 -1.10
N VAL A 423 5.21 18.87 -0.75
CA VAL A 423 5.18 20.15 -1.48
C VAL A 423 5.50 19.98 -2.97
N LEU A 424 6.20 18.91 -3.35
CA LEU A 424 6.46 18.55 -4.74
C LEU A 424 5.16 18.37 -5.56
N ALA A 425 4.03 18.10 -4.92
CA ALA A 425 2.73 18.08 -5.61
C ALA A 425 2.31 19.47 -6.16
N TRP A 426 2.90 20.57 -5.67
CA TRP A 426 2.67 21.92 -6.21
C TRP A 426 3.66 22.29 -7.33
N LEU A 427 4.68 21.45 -7.56
CA LEU A 427 5.69 21.66 -8.60
C LEU A 427 5.09 21.32 -9.96
N THR A 428 5.00 22.31 -10.86
CA THR A 428 4.33 22.16 -12.16
C THR A 428 5.21 22.70 -13.29
N PRO A 429 6.37 22.07 -13.57
CA PRO A 429 7.33 22.57 -14.57
C PRO A 429 6.73 22.65 -15.98
N GLU A 430 5.75 21.79 -16.29
CA GLU A 430 5.10 21.71 -17.60
C GLU A 430 3.80 22.54 -17.71
N SER A 431 3.44 23.33 -16.69
CA SER A 431 2.23 24.17 -16.74
C SER A 431 2.37 25.33 -17.72
N ASP A 432 1.25 25.75 -18.33
CA ASP A 432 1.24 26.82 -19.32
C ASP A 432 1.78 28.15 -18.77
N GLY A 433 1.51 28.46 -17.49
CA GLY A 433 2.02 29.66 -16.84
C GLY A 433 3.52 29.58 -16.58
N VAL A 434 4.06 28.44 -16.13
CA VAL A 434 5.52 28.26 -15.97
C VAL A 434 6.23 28.34 -17.32
N LEU A 435 5.70 27.70 -18.36
CA LEU A 435 6.22 27.83 -19.72
C LEU A 435 6.13 29.28 -20.23
N ALA A 436 5.13 30.05 -19.80
CA ALA A 436 5.06 31.48 -20.10
C ALA A 436 6.15 32.28 -19.37
N VAL A 437 6.48 31.96 -18.12
CA VAL A 437 7.61 32.57 -17.41
C VAL A 437 8.91 32.32 -18.19
N ARG A 438 9.14 31.08 -18.64
CA ARG A 438 10.32 30.71 -19.44
C ARG A 438 10.44 31.55 -20.72
N ARG A 439 9.33 31.72 -21.46
CA ARG A 439 9.29 32.58 -22.65
C ARG A 439 9.60 34.05 -22.33
N ASN A 440 9.02 34.60 -21.26
CA ASN A 440 9.27 35.98 -20.84
C ASN A 440 10.73 36.19 -20.37
N ALA A 441 11.36 35.17 -19.78
CA ALA A 441 12.76 35.22 -19.38
C ALA A 441 13.71 35.26 -20.59
N VAL A 442 13.42 34.46 -21.62
CA VAL A 442 14.13 34.52 -22.91
C VAL A 442 14.00 35.91 -23.54
N GLU A 443 12.78 36.45 -23.63
CA GLU A 443 12.55 37.80 -24.16
C GLU A 443 13.30 38.88 -23.36
N TRP A 444 13.35 38.74 -22.03
CA TRP A 444 14.08 39.67 -21.17
C TRP A 444 15.60 39.62 -21.41
N LEU A 445 16.17 38.43 -21.57
CA LEU A 445 17.59 38.25 -21.90
C LEU A 445 17.94 38.87 -23.26
N GLU A 446 17.11 38.64 -24.28
CA GLU A 446 17.30 39.25 -25.61
C GLU A 446 17.31 40.77 -25.57
N GLN A 447 16.39 41.36 -24.79
CA GLN A 447 16.25 42.81 -24.69
C GLN A 447 17.39 43.44 -23.89
N THR A 448 17.88 42.76 -22.85
CA THR A 448 18.84 43.32 -21.90
C THR A 448 20.29 43.09 -22.33
N GLN A 449 20.61 41.89 -22.85
CA GLN A 449 21.97 41.47 -23.16
C GLN A 449 22.21 41.30 -24.68
N GLY A 450 21.14 41.24 -25.48
CA GLY A 450 21.19 41.09 -26.94
C GLY A 450 20.75 39.71 -27.42
N ARG A 451 20.56 39.58 -28.74
CA ARG A 451 19.97 38.37 -29.37
C ARG A 451 20.70 37.06 -29.09
N GLU A 452 22.01 37.10 -28.86
CA GLU A 452 22.82 35.90 -28.56
C GLU A 452 22.50 35.31 -27.19
N TYR A 453 21.84 36.08 -26.31
CA TYR A 453 21.38 35.65 -25.00
C TYR A 453 19.92 35.17 -25.00
N GLY A 454 19.26 35.11 -26.16
CA GLY A 454 17.85 34.74 -26.31
C GLY A 454 17.53 33.25 -26.20
N ILE A 455 18.11 32.58 -25.22
CA ILE A 455 17.91 31.15 -24.96
C ILE A 455 17.91 30.92 -23.44
N LEU A 456 17.37 29.79 -22.99
CA LEU A 456 17.56 29.26 -21.64
C LEU A 456 18.13 27.84 -21.80
N PRO A 457 19.46 27.70 -21.82
CA PRO A 457 20.16 26.46 -22.14
C PRO A 457 20.25 25.45 -20.98
N GLY A 458 19.93 25.84 -19.75
CA GLY A 458 20.11 24.99 -18.57
C GLY A 458 21.60 24.72 -18.34
N TYR A 459 21.99 23.46 -18.15
CA TYR A 459 23.40 23.06 -17.97
C TYR A 459 24.16 22.86 -19.29
N GLN A 460 23.95 23.74 -20.27
CA GLN A 460 24.69 23.75 -21.54
C GLN A 460 25.43 25.06 -21.74
N TYR A 461 26.65 24.99 -22.31
CA TYR A 461 27.47 26.18 -22.56
C TYR A 461 26.78 27.18 -23.49
N ALA A 462 26.70 28.43 -23.07
CA ALA A 462 26.03 29.52 -23.78
C ALA A 462 26.55 30.89 -23.34
N TYR A 463 26.01 31.95 -23.95
CA TYR A 463 26.30 33.34 -23.58
C TYR A 463 27.78 33.75 -23.71
N GLY A 464 28.56 32.98 -24.46
CA GLY A 464 30.01 33.14 -24.58
C GLY A 464 30.82 32.56 -23.42
N PHE A 465 30.19 31.93 -22.43
CA PHE A 465 30.87 31.23 -21.34
C PHE A 465 31.21 29.79 -21.74
N GLY A 466 32.42 29.38 -21.38
CA GLY A 466 32.94 28.04 -21.66
C GLY A 466 33.39 27.32 -20.40
N GLU A 467 34.31 26.37 -20.58
CA GLU A 467 34.87 25.57 -19.49
C GLU A 467 35.51 26.46 -18.41
N GLY A 468 35.11 26.27 -17.15
CA GLY A 468 35.53 27.06 -15.99
C GLY A 468 34.67 28.30 -15.69
N GLU A 469 33.69 28.62 -16.54
CA GLU A 469 32.74 29.73 -16.36
C GLU A 469 31.28 29.24 -16.30
N GLU A 470 31.07 27.95 -16.05
CA GLU A 470 29.76 27.27 -16.02
C GLU A 470 28.74 28.00 -15.14
N SER A 471 29.15 28.35 -13.92
CA SER A 471 28.28 29.01 -12.93
C SER A 471 27.71 30.35 -13.41
N ALA A 472 28.37 31.02 -14.37
CA ALA A 472 27.87 32.25 -14.95
C ALA A 472 26.62 32.01 -15.80
N VAL A 473 26.53 30.89 -16.51
CA VAL A 473 25.35 30.52 -17.32
C VAL A 473 24.11 30.46 -16.42
N THR A 474 24.17 29.61 -15.39
CA THR A 474 23.10 29.43 -14.39
C THR A 474 22.73 30.77 -13.72
N TYR A 475 23.73 31.60 -13.38
CA TYR A 475 23.50 32.91 -12.76
C TYR A 475 22.63 33.83 -13.62
N TYR A 476 22.90 33.91 -14.94
CA TYR A 476 22.10 34.74 -15.86
C TYR A 476 20.69 34.19 -16.05
N GLU A 477 20.51 32.86 -16.07
CA GLU A 477 19.19 32.24 -16.19
C GLU A 477 18.31 32.53 -14.97
N VAL A 478 18.84 32.39 -13.76
CA VAL A 478 18.12 32.72 -12.51
C VAL A 478 17.70 34.19 -12.50
N ALA A 479 18.61 35.09 -12.88
CA ALA A 479 18.33 36.53 -12.97
C ALA A 479 17.21 36.83 -13.98
N ALA A 480 17.20 36.13 -15.11
CA ALA A 480 16.18 36.27 -16.14
C ALA A 480 14.81 35.77 -15.68
N LEU A 481 14.76 34.62 -15.00
CA LEU A 481 13.52 34.05 -14.46
C LEU A 481 12.89 34.97 -13.41
N GLN A 482 13.68 35.47 -12.44
CA GLN A 482 13.16 36.41 -11.43
C GLN A 482 12.66 37.72 -12.06
N SER A 483 13.35 38.21 -13.09
CA SER A 483 12.96 39.40 -13.84
C SER A 483 11.67 39.15 -14.63
N ALA A 484 11.51 37.98 -15.24
CA ALA A 484 10.30 37.57 -15.94
C ALA A 484 9.08 37.52 -15.01
N ILE A 485 9.22 36.87 -13.85
CA ILE A 485 8.16 36.81 -12.82
C ILE A 485 7.74 38.23 -12.41
N SER A 486 8.70 39.14 -12.23
CA SER A 486 8.44 40.55 -11.89
C SER A 486 7.72 41.30 -13.02
N ASN A 487 8.14 41.09 -14.27
CA ASN A 487 7.57 41.72 -15.47
C ASN A 487 6.14 41.23 -15.75
N MET A 488 5.83 39.97 -15.43
CA MET A 488 4.47 39.43 -15.46
C MET A 488 3.56 40.05 -14.39
N GLY A 489 4.15 40.82 -13.46
CA GLY A 489 3.43 41.66 -12.51
C GLY A 489 3.27 41.03 -11.14
N VAL A 490 3.89 39.88 -10.87
CA VAL A 490 3.82 39.21 -9.57
C VAL A 490 4.44 40.11 -8.49
N ARG A 491 3.81 40.16 -7.32
CA ARG A 491 4.26 40.89 -6.15
C ARG A 491 4.36 39.95 -4.96
N TYR A 492 5.33 40.20 -4.10
CA TYR A 492 5.44 39.45 -2.86
C TYR A 492 4.40 39.94 -1.85
N ASN A 493 3.69 38.99 -1.25
CA ASN A 493 2.77 39.23 -0.16
C ASN A 493 3.40 38.71 1.14
N MET A 494 3.52 39.58 2.14
CA MET A 494 4.00 39.24 3.49
C MET A 494 2.93 38.48 4.28
N GLY A 495 2.42 37.39 3.73
CA GLY A 495 1.53 36.47 4.43
C GLY A 495 2.30 35.62 5.44
N ALA A 496 1.62 35.19 6.51
CA ALA A 496 2.19 34.23 7.44
C ALA A 496 2.28 32.84 6.78
N TYR A 497 3.39 32.15 7.00
CA TYR A 497 3.67 30.79 6.49
C TYR A 497 4.10 29.89 7.65
N SER A 498 3.60 28.65 7.70
CA SER A 498 4.01 27.65 8.68
C SER A 498 3.80 26.23 8.18
N LEU A 499 4.87 25.42 8.16
CA LEU A 499 4.80 23.98 7.87
C LEU A 499 4.15 23.16 9.00
N ASN A 500 3.93 23.76 10.17
CA ASN A 500 3.34 23.08 11.34
C ASN A 500 1.82 23.26 11.43
N ALA A 501 1.20 23.87 10.42
CA ALA A 501 -0.24 24.09 10.36
C ALA A 501 -0.75 23.82 8.95
N THR A 502 -1.98 23.28 8.85
CA THR A 502 -2.71 23.24 7.57
C THR A 502 -2.78 24.66 7.02
N GLN A 503 -2.22 24.85 5.83
CA GLN A 503 -2.11 26.15 5.20
C GLN A 503 -2.48 26.07 3.73
N ARG A 504 -2.83 27.22 3.18
CA ARG A 504 -3.17 27.38 1.77
C ARG A 504 -1.92 27.79 0.99
N VAL A 505 -1.56 27.02 -0.02
CA VAL A 505 -0.46 27.25 -0.96
C VAL A 505 -1.03 27.28 -2.37
N LEU A 506 -0.91 28.43 -3.04
CA LEU A 506 -1.33 28.56 -4.44
C LEU A 506 -0.38 27.80 -5.38
N MET A 507 -0.96 27.20 -6.42
CA MET A 507 -0.21 26.63 -7.54
C MET A 507 0.47 27.74 -8.36
N PRO A 508 1.59 27.45 -9.06
CA PRO A 508 2.29 28.42 -9.91
C PRO A 508 1.39 29.23 -10.84
N ASP A 509 0.46 28.60 -11.56
CA ASP A 509 -0.49 29.29 -12.44
C ASP A 509 -1.43 30.24 -11.70
N ALA A 510 -1.87 29.86 -10.49
CA ALA A 510 -2.71 30.72 -9.66
C ALA A 510 -1.94 31.93 -9.10
N VAL A 511 -0.65 31.78 -8.79
CA VAL A 511 0.23 32.89 -8.40
C VAL A 511 0.40 33.88 -9.56
N LEU A 512 0.64 33.37 -10.77
CA LEU A 512 0.78 34.19 -11.98
C LEU A 512 -0.52 34.92 -12.33
N ALA A 513 -1.67 34.25 -12.21
CA ALA A 513 -2.98 34.83 -12.49
C ALA A 513 -3.36 35.91 -11.46
N SER A 514 -3.15 35.64 -10.17
CA SER A 514 -3.45 36.57 -9.07
C SER A 514 -2.42 37.70 -8.94
N LYS A 515 -1.24 37.54 -9.55
CA LYS A 515 -0.10 38.47 -9.49
C LYS A 515 0.38 38.73 -8.06
N SER A 516 0.20 37.78 -7.17
CA SER A 516 0.60 37.88 -5.77
C SER A 516 0.98 36.49 -5.24
N GLY A 517 2.06 36.40 -4.47
CA GLY A 517 2.44 35.14 -3.82
C GLY A 517 3.19 35.35 -2.51
N ILE A 518 3.07 34.39 -1.59
CA ILE A 518 3.89 34.29 -0.36
C ILE A 518 5.18 33.49 -0.62
N CYS A 519 6.05 33.33 0.38
CA CYS A 519 7.40 32.81 0.18
C CYS A 519 7.45 31.39 -0.40
N ILE A 520 6.60 30.47 0.09
CA ILE A 520 6.50 29.12 -0.46
C ILE A 520 5.95 29.12 -1.89
N GLU A 521 4.98 29.97 -2.19
CA GLU A 521 4.36 30.04 -3.52
C GLU A 521 5.34 30.57 -4.57
N THR A 522 6.12 31.59 -4.21
CA THR A 522 7.18 32.12 -5.09
C THR A 522 8.34 31.16 -5.21
N ALA A 523 8.67 30.41 -4.14
CA ALA A 523 9.68 29.37 -4.17
C ALA A 523 9.29 28.21 -5.11
N VAL A 524 8.06 27.69 -5.00
CA VAL A 524 7.58 26.62 -5.88
C VAL A 524 7.46 27.09 -7.33
N LEU A 525 7.02 28.33 -7.59
CA LEU A 525 7.01 28.92 -8.93
C LEU A 525 8.43 28.98 -9.53
N MET A 526 9.41 29.48 -8.76
CA MET A 526 10.80 29.55 -9.21
C MET A 526 11.38 28.15 -9.44
N ALA A 527 11.19 27.21 -8.51
CA ALA A 527 11.65 25.83 -8.65
C ALA A 527 11.03 25.13 -9.88
N SER A 528 9.74 25.34 -10.14
CA SER A 528 9.06 24.82 -11.33
C SER A 528 9.68 25.39 -12.62
N ALA A 529 9.98 26.70 -12.63
CA ALA A 529 10.59 27.34 -13.78
C ALA A 529 12.03 26.85 -14.04
N LEU A 530 12.80 26.59 -12.98
CA LEU A 530 14.15 26.02 -13.06
C LEU A 530 14.11 24.59 -13.59
N GLN A 531 13.23 23.73 -13.05
CA GLN A 531 13.05 22.36 -13.57
C GLN A 531 12.58 22.35 -15.03
N SER A 532 11.72 23.29 -15.43
CA SER A 532 11.30 23.42 -16.84
C SER A 532 12.44 23.79 -17.80
N ALA A 533 13.61 24.18 -17.26
CA ALA A 533 14.83 24.47 -18.00
C ALA A 533 15.91 23.39 -17.78
N ASP A 534 15.51 22.19 -17.33
CA ASP A 534 16.38 21.04 -17.04
C ASP A 534 17.49 21.35 -16.01
N MET A 535 17.21 22.27 -15.07
CA MET A 535 18.09 22.58 -13.95
C MET A 535 17.66 21.86 -12.67
N HIS A 536 18.67 21.44 -11.90
CA HIS A 536 18.51 20.76 -10.62
C HIS A 536 18.27 21.78 -9.50
N ALA A 537 17.01 21.86 -9.05
CA ALA A 537 16.53 22.80 -8.05
C ALA A 537 16.15 22.08 -6.75
N MET A 538 16.33 22.77 -5.62
CA MET A 538 15.89 22.32 -4.30
C MET A 538 15.10 23.43 -3.61
N ILE A 539 14.07 23.07 -2.85
CA ILE A 539 13.34 24.01 -2.00
C ILE A 539 13.95 23.96 -0.60
N VAL A 540 14.35 25.12 -0.09
CA VAL A 540 14.98 25.28 1.21
C VAL A 540 13.99 25.92 2.17
N PHE A 541 13.48 25.12 3.10
CA PHE A 541 12.67 25.61 4.20
C PHE A 541 13.55 25.94 5.39
N THR A 542 13.36 27.16 5.92
CA THR A 542 13.96 27.63 7.17
C THR A 542 12.85 28.16 8.08
N PRO A 543 13.12 28.44 9.37
CA PRO A 543 12.09 28.89 10.30
C PRO A 543 11.34 30.14 9.80
N GLY A 544 10.09 29.94 9.39
CA GLY A 544 9.19 31.00 8.90
C GLY A 544 9.48 31.48 7.47
N HIS A 545 10.33 30.81 6.70
CA HIS A 545 10.72 31.26 5.36
C HIS A 545 10.96 30.09 4.38
N ALA A 546 10.75 30.34 3.10
CA ALA A 546 10.97 29.37 2.03
C ALA A 546 11.76 30.03 0.89
N GLN A 547 12.81 29.33 0.45
CA GLN A 547 13.73 29.79 -0.58
C GLN A 547 14.01 28.66 -1.58
N VAL A 548 14.74 28.96 -2.64
CA VAL A 548 15.14 27.98 -3.65
C VAL A 548 16.65 27.95 -3.75
N ALA A 549 17.22 26.75 -3.85
CA ALA A 549 18.59 26.54 -4.25
C ALA A 549 18.62 25.96 -5.67
N VAL A 550 19.57 26.38 -6.49
CA VAL A 550 19.84 25.75 -7.79
C VAL A 550 21.31 25.40 -7.88
N GLU A 551 21.62 24.22 -8.40
CA GLU A 551 23.00 23.78 -8.55
C GLU A 551 23.74 24.73 -9.51
N THR A 552 24.96 25.14 -9.16
CA THR A 552 25.71 26.10 -9.99
C THR A 552 26.03 25.54 -11.37
N TRP A 553 26.18 24.22 -11.44
CA TRP A 553 26.31 23.42 -12.65
C TRP A 553 25.94 21.96 -12.36
N GLN A 554 25.66 21.17 -13.39
CA GLN A 554 25.35 19.75 -13.25
C GLN A 554 26.44 19.00 -12.48
N ASN A 555 26.07 18.35 -11.36
CA ASN A 555 26.97 17.55 -10.51
C ASN A 555 28.16 18.33 -9.93
N SER A 556 28.02 19.64 -9.75
CA SER A 556 29.02 20.48 -9.09
C SER A 556 28.99 20.36 -7.58
N GLY A 557 27.86 19.97 -6.98
CA GLY A 557 27.66 19.94 -5.52
C GLY A 557 27.73 21.32 -4.86
N GLN A 558 27.67 22.41 -5.64
CA GLN A 558 27.65 23.79 -5.17
C GLN A 558 26.34 24.43 -5.63
N TYR A 559 25.76 25.33 -4.84
CA TYR A 559 24.43 25.89 -5.14
C TYR A 559 24.38 27.40 -4.96
N PHE A 560 23.53 28.02 -5.78
CA PHE A 560 23.05 29.37 -5.60
C PHE A 560 21.79 29.36 -4.73
N LEU A 561 21.81 30.05 -3.59
CA LEU A 561 20.62 30.36 -2.81
C LEU A 561 19.91 31.57 -3.43
N ILE A 562 18.61 31.41 -3.71
CA ILE A 562 17.76 32.38 -4.40
C ILE A 562 16.72 32.93 -3.41
N GLU A 563 16.76 34.24 -3.17
CA GLU A 563 15.76 34.95 -2.38
C GLU A 563 14.56 35.35 -3.25
N THR A 564 13.58 34.45 -3.34
CA THR A 564 12.42 34.61 -4.24
C THR A 564 11.46 35.72 -3.81
N THR A 565 11.57 36.23 -2.58
CA THR A 565 10.69 37.30 -2.06
C THR A 565 11.03 38.70 -2.56
N LEU A 566 12.13 38.86 -3.29
CA LEU A 566 12.51 40.13 -3.94
C LEU A 566 11.63 40.43 -5.16
N LEU A 567 10.35 40.72 -4.93
CA LEU A 567 9.37 41.10 -5.95
C LEU A 567 8.69 42.43 -5.56
N PRO A 568 8.69 43.46 -6.44
CA PRO A 568 9.22 43.45 -7.81
C PRO A 568 10.76 43.54 -7.86
N PHE A 569 11.34 42.82 -8.81
CA PHE A 569 12.77 42.80 -9.08
C PHE A 569 13.14 43.68 -10.27
N GLU A 570 14.32 44.29 -10.21
CA GLU A 570 14.95 44.99 -11.32
C GLU A 570 16.43 44.59 -11.31
N ALA A 571 16.94 44.04 -12.41
CA ALA A 571 18.27 43.43 -12.45
C ALA A 571 19.40 44.47 -12.48
N THR A 572 19.58 45.20 -11.40
CA THR A 572 20.80 45.98 -11.15
C THR A 572 21.86 45.10 -10.49
N LYS A 573 23.14 45.40 -10.69
CA LYS A 573 24.25 44.62 -10.10
C LYS A 573 24.13 44.46 -8.58
N GLU A 574 23.67 45.50 -7.88
CA GLU A 574 23.45 45.46 -6.43
C GLU A 574 22.28 44.54 -6.05
N LYS A 575 21.17 44.61 -6.78
CA LYS A 575 20.00 43.76 -6.52
C LYS A 575 20.23 42.29 -6.88
N LEU A 576 21.08 42.01 -7.88
CA LEU A 576 21.46 40.63 -8.21
C LEU A 576 22.25 39.98 -7.08
N ASN A 577 23.13 40.72 -6.40
CA ASN A 577 23.86 40.21 -5.24
C ASN A 577 22.95 39.97 -4.02
N THR A 578 21.77 40.62 -3.96
CA THR A 578 20.76 40.34 -2.92
C THR A 578 19.84 39.18 -3.28
N LEU A 579 19.66 38.90 -4.58
CA LEU A 579 18.85 37.80 -5.08
C LEU A 579 19.61 36.47 -4.99
N ILE A 580 20.85 36.45 -5.49
CA ILE A 580 21.64 35.24 -5.68
C ILE A 580 22.82 35.29 -4.72
N THR A 581 22.86 34.34 -3.79
CA THR A 581 24.02 34.12 -2.91
C THR A 581 24.66 32.79 -3.30
N GLN A 582 25.91 32.83 -3.76
CA GLN A 582 26.68 31.61 -3.99
C GLN A 582 27.23 31.11 -2.66
N LEU A 583 26.87 29.89 -2.29
CA LEU A 583 27.39 29.23 -1.09
C LEU A 583 28.16 28.00 -1.51
N ASP A 584 29.37 27.88 -1.00
CA ASP A 584 30.13 26.65 -1.11
C ASP A 584 29.67 25.62 -0.07
N SER A 585 30.28 24.43 -0.08
CA SER A 585 29.91 23.37 0.86
C SER A 585 29.96 23.83 2.32
N GLN A 586 31.00 24.57 2.72
CA GLN A 586 31.10 25.07 4.10
C GLN A 586 30.06 26.17 4.37
N GLY A 587 29.84 27.06 3.41
CA GLY A 587 28.81 28.10 3.49
C GLY A 587 27.41 27.52 3.67
N TRP A 588 27.09 26.43 2.97
CA TRP A 588 25.83 25.70 3.18
C TRP A 588 25.74 25.06 4.55
N ALA A 589 26.81 24.38 5.01
CA ALA A 589 26.83 23.79 6.34
C ALA A 589 26.60 24.85 7.43
N ASP A 590 27.28 25.99 7.34
CA ASP A 590 27.13 27.10 8.28
C ASP A 590 25.73 27.73 8.21
N TYR A 591 25.18 27.90 7.00
CA TYR A 591 23.85 28.46 6.79
C TYR A 591 22.75 27.55 7.39
N LEU A 592 22.82 26.24 7.15
CA LEU A 592 21.85 25.29 7.70
C LEU A 592 21.97 25.21 9.23
N ALA A 593 23.19 25.10 9.77
CA ALA A 593 23.42 25.03 11.22
C ALA A 593 22.88 26.27 11.96
N GLN A 594 23.07 27.47 11.40
CA GLN A 594 22.51 28.70 11.97
C GLN A 594 20.98 28.70 11.96
N ASN A 595 20.36 28.19 10.88
CA ASN A 595 18.91 28.12 10.80
C ASN A 595 18.33 27.00 11.69
N GLU A 596 19.04 25.90 11.90
CA GLU A 596 18.67 24.86 12.86
C GLU A 596 18.68 25.39 14.30
N GLN A 597 19.69 26.18 14.67
CA GLN A 597 19.71 26.86 15.97
C GLN A 597 18.49 27.78 16.13
N ARG A 598 18.18 28.59 15.11
CA ARG A 598 16.99 29.45 15.11
C ARG A 598 15.69 28.63 15.18
N ALA A 599 15.66 27.45 14.56
CA ALA A 599 14.52 26.55 14.57
C ALA A 599 14.22 26.08 15.99
N GLN A 600 15.27 25.66 16.72
CA GLN A 600 15.17 25.24 18.13
C GLN A 600 14.65 26.36 19.05
N GLU A 601 15.04 27.62 18.79
CA GLU A 601 14.61 28.78 19.59
C GLU A 601 13.17 29.23 19.28
N SER A 602 12.71 29.06 18.04
CA SER A 602 11.42 29.58 17.56
C SER A 602 10.32 28.53 17.42
N GLY A 603 10.63 27.25 17.55
CA GLY A 603 9.72 26.13 17.24
C GLY A 603 9.49 25.92 15.74
N GLY A 604 10.39 26.46 14.89
CA GLY A 604 10.40 26.22 13.45
C GLY A 604 11.16 24.95 13.08
N MET A 605 11.45 24.77 11.78
CA MET A 605 12.25 23.65 11.27
C MET A 605 13.12 24.06 10.09
N VAL A 606 14.11 23.23 9.78
CA VAL A 606 14.89 23.28 8.54
C VAL A 606 14.57 22.03 7.72
N TYR A 607 14.22 22.20 6.45
CA TYR A 607 13.88 21.08 5.57
C TYR A 607 14.29 21.35 4.13
N ILE A 608 14.92 20.37 3.47
CA ILE A 608 15.44 20.51 2.11
C ILE A 608 14.74 19.50 1.21
N VAL A 609 13.94 20.02 0.28
CA VAL A 609 13.25 19.20 -0.70
C VAL A 609 14.04 19.24 -2.00
N ASP A 610 14.68 18.12 -2.34
CA ASP A 610 15.23 17.93 -3.69
C ASP A 610 14.07 17.72 -4.67
N CYS A 611 13.99 18.58 -5.68
CA CYS A 611 12.87 18.56 -6.61
C CYS A 611 12.90 17.36 -7.57
N ASP A 612 14.06 16.71 -7.73
CA ASP A 612 14.20 15.53 -8.59
C ASP A 612 13.59 14.28 -7.94
N LEU A 613 13.29 14.33 -6.64
CA LEU A 613 12.61 13.26 -5.92
C LEU A 613 11.14 13.08 -6.30
N LEU A 614 10.56 14.00 -7.07
CA LEU A 614 9.15 13.98 -7.47
C LEU A 614 8.75 12.62 -8.07
N THR A 615 9.56 12.11 -9.00
CA THR A 615 9.29 10.82 -9.66
C THR A 615 9.54 9.64 -8.73
N THR A 616 10.66 9.65 -7.98
CA THR A 616 11.02 8.56 -7.08
C THR A 616 10.01 8.36 -5.96
N LEU A 617 9.49 9.46 -5.39
CA LEU A 617 8.52 9.42 -4.30
C LEU A 617 7.07 9.21 -4.81
N GLY A 618 6.87 9.12 -6.12
CA GLY A 618 5.53 9.04 -6.72
C GLY A 618 4.66 10.25 -6.37
N ILE A 619 5.30 11.41 -6.13
CA ILE A 619 4.57 12.62 -5.77
C ILE A 619 4.11 13.30 -7.04
N GLN A 620 2.80 13.46 -7.17
CA GLN A 620 2.22 14.10 -8.35
C GLN A 620 1.10 15.02 -7.92
N GLY A 621 1.17 16.26 -8.40
CA GLY A 621 0.05 17.20 -8.29
C GLY A 621 -1.15 16.72 -9.10
N LEU A 622 -2.32 17.19 -8.70
CA LEU A 622 -3.50 17.06 -9.52
C LEU A 622 -3.35 17.95 -10.75
N ASN A 623 -3.48 17.38 -11.95
CA ASN A 623 -3.51 18.16 -13.18
C ASN A 623 -4.89 18.84 -13.27
N TYR A 624 -4.98 20.06 -12.71
CA TYR A 624 -6.20 20.84 -12.46
C TYR A 624 -6.29 22.06 -13.37
#